data_AF-A0A9Q0P8M5-F1
#
_entry.id   AF-A0A9Q0P8M5-F1
#
_cell.length_a   1.000
_cell.length_b   1.000
_cell.length_c   1.000
_cell.angle_alpha   90.00
_cell.angle_beta   90.00
_cell.angle_gamma   90.00
#
_symmetry.space_group_name_H-M   'P 1'
#
loop_
_entity.id
_entity.type
_entity.pdbx_description
1 polymer ?
#
loop_
_entity_poly.entity_id
_entity_poly.type
_entity_poly.pdbx_seq_one_letter_code
_entity_poly.pdbx_strand_id
1 'polypeptide(L)'
;MAEAAKNITPPNSAYQFEVSWRGFSGDRALQTHLLKVTSPSALPQIFKNALSVPILIDIIKCVASFFIDEMDLAVKYLENLTKVPRFGVLIMCLSSTNMSDLLKMWDGVFRSASRHLTV
;
A
#
# COMPACT_ATOMS: atom_id res chain seq x y z
N MET A 1 5.62 -18.99 -11.37
CA MET A 1 5.02 -18.20 -10.27
C MET A 1 3.66 -17.57 -10.65
N ALA A 2 2.86 -18.20 -11.52
CA ALA A 2 1.59 -17.63 -11.98
C ALA A 2 0.33 -18.27 -11.34
N GLU A 3 0.46 -19.44 -10.70
CA GLU A 3 -0.69 -20.17 -10.15
C GLU A 3 -1.22 -19.61 -8.82
N ALA A 4 -0.37 -19.02 -7.97
CA ALA A 4 -0.78 -18.51 -6.66
C ALA A 4 -1.67 -17.24 -6.74
N ALA A 5 -1.54 -16.45 -7.80
CA ALA A 5 -2.32 -15.22 -7.98
C ALA A 5 -3.80 -15.49 -8.32
N LYS A 6 -4.14 -16.67 -8.84
CA LYS A 6 -5.48 -16.94 -9.40
C LYS A 6 -6.60 -17.07 -8.36
N ASN A 7 -6.27 -17.19 -7.07
CA ASN A 7 -7.23 -17.52 -6.01
C ASN A 7 -7.26 -16.51 -4.84
N ILE A 8 -6.66 -15.32 -4.99
CA ILE A 8 -6.66 -14.33 -3.90
C ILE A 8 -8.05 -13.68 -3.82
N THR A 9 -8.77 -13.98 -2.74
CA THR A 9 -10.10 -13.40 -2.49
C THR A 9 -9.99 -12.03 -1.81
N PRO A 10 -10.88 -11.08 -2.13
CA PRO A 10 -10.93 -9.79 -1.43
C PRO A 10 -11.15 -10.00 0.08
N PRO A 11 -10.26 -9.49 0.94
CA PRO A 11 -10.43 -9.58 2.38
C PRO A 11 -11.61 -8.71 2.84
N ASN A 12 -12.38 -9.20 3.80
CA ASN A 12 -13.52 -8.47 4.38
C ASN A 12 -13.21 -7.79 5.73
N SER A 13 -11.99 -7.99 6.24
CA SER A 13 -11.55 -7.50 7.55
C SER A 13 -10.03 -7.31 7.60
N ALA A 14 -9.56 -6.44 8.49
CA ALA A 14 -8.14 -6.20 8.73
C ALA A 14 -7.37 -7.50 9.00
N TYR A 15 -7.96 -8.42 9.78
CA TYR A 15 -7.34 -9.70 10.09
C TYR A 15 -7.07 -10.54 8.83
N GLN A 16 -8.09 -10.71 7.97
CA GLN A 16 -7.93 -11.45 6.72
C GLN A 16 -6.91 -10.81 5.79
N PHE A 17 -6.93 -9.47 5.72
CA PHE A 17 -5.94 -8.72 4.95
C PHE A 17 -4.54 -9.00 5.49
N GLU A 18 -4.30 -8.83 6.79
CA GLU A 18 -2.98 -8.99 7.39
C GLU A 18 -2.44 -10.42 7.30
N VAL A 19 -3.30 -11.43 7.49
CA VAL A 19 -2.90 -12.84 7.33
C VAL A 19 -2.39 -13.10 5.91
N SER A 20 -3.16 -12.67 4.91
CA SER A 20 -2.77 -12.82 3.50
C SER A 20 -1.52 -11.99 3.18
N TRP A 21 -1.49 -10.74 3.64
CA TRP A 21 -0.39 -9.80 3.41
C TRP A 21 0.94 -10.32 3.95
N ARG A 22 0.93 -10.89 5.16
CA ARG A 22 2.11 -11.52 5.77
C ARG A 22 2.46 -12.84 5.10
N GLY A 23 1.47 -13.63 4.68
CA GLY A 23 1.67 -14.84 3.89
C GLY A 23 2.37 -14.58 2.55
N PHE A 24 2.21 -13.37 2.00
CA PHE A 24 2.89 -12.90 0.79
C PHE A 24 4.17 -12.09 1.06
N SER A 25 4.64 -12.04 2.30
CA SER A 25 5.86 -11.30 2.65
C SER A 25 7.05 -11.78 1.81
N GLY A 26 7.72 -10.86 1.12
CA GLY A 26 8.83 -11.16 0.20
C GLY A 26 8.41 -11.30 -1.26
N ASP A 27 7.11 -11.45 -1.56
CA ASP A 27 6.57 -11.44 -2.91
C ASP A 27 5.72 -10.18 -3.14
N ARG A 28 6.37 -9.14 -3.68
CA ARG A 28 5.73 -7.84 -3.94
C ARG A 28 4.63 -7.94 -5.00
N ALA A 29 4.71 -8.90 -5.93
CA ALA A 29 3.69 -9.08 -6.95
C ALA A 29 2.39 -9.63 -6.34
N LEU A 30 2.49 -10.60 -5.42
CA LEU A 30 1.33 -11.11 -4.69
C LEU A 30 0.74 -10.08 -3.72
N GLN A 31 1.57 -9.30 -3.01
CA GLN A 31 1.09 -8.18 -2.18
C GLN A 31 0.36 -7.13 -3.03
N THR A 32 0.90 -6.78 -4.20
CA THR A 32 0.27 -5.85 -5.13
C THR A 32 -1.06 -6.41 -5.65
N HIS A 33 -1.11 -7.70 -5.98
CA HIS A 33 -2.35 -8.34 -6.41
C HIS A 33 -3.42 -8.34 -5.30
N LEU A 34 -3.02 -8.66 -4.06
CA LEU A 34 -3.91 -8.56 -2.89
C LEU A 34 -4.46 -7.15 -2.71
N LEU A 35 -3.62 -6.12 -2.83
CA LEU A 35 -4.10 -4.73 -2.84
C LEU A 35 -5.11 -4.53 -3.96
N LYS A 36 -4.80 -4.89 -5.21
CA LYS A 36 -5.67 -4.67 -6.36
C LYS A 36 -7.04 -5.35 -6.27
N VAL A 37 -7.13 -6.54 -5.68
CA VAL A 37 -8.44 -7.17 -5.40
C VAL A 37 -9.15 -6.53 -4.19
N THR A 38 -8.40 -5.81 -3.35
CA THR A 38 -8.90 -5.00 -2.22
C THR A 38 -9.08 -3.55 -2.64
N SER A 39 -10.19 -3.23 -3.32
CA SER A 39 -10.51 -1.87 -3.80
C SER A 39 -10.07 -0.75 -2.83
N PRO A 40 -9.45 0.36 -3.30
CA PRO A 40 -8.99 1.44 -2.43
C PRO A 40 -10.06 1.94 -1.44
N SER A 41 -11.29 2.09 -1.94
CA SER A 41 -12.45 2.53 -1.16
C SER A 41 -12.87 1.58 -0.03
N ALA A 42 -12.45 0.32 -0.09
CA ALA A 42 -12.73 -0.67 0.96
C ALA A 42 -11.75 -0.56 2.13
N LEU A 43 -10.55 0.03 1.94
CA LEU A 43 -9.50 0.08 2.98
C LEU A 43 -9.98 0.73 4.29
N PRO A 44 -10.69 1.88 4.30
CA PRO A 44 -11.22 2.45 5.54
C PRO A 44 -12.14 1.49 6.30
N GLN A 45 -12.97 0.74 5.58
CA GLN A 45 -13.94 -0.20 6.15
C GLN A 45 -13.31 -1.53 6.58
N ILE A 46 -12.26 -1.98 5.88
CA ILE A 46 -11.51 -3.19 6.23
C ILE A 46 -10.69 -2.95 7.48
N PHE A 47 -9.95 -1.85 7.52
CA PHE A 47 -9.03 -1.57 8.61
C PHE A 47 -9.72 -0.99 9.84
N LYS A 48 -10.69 -0.08 9.69
CA LYS A 48 -11.33 0.62 10.82
C LYS A 48 -10.27 1.12 11.81
N ASN A 49 -10.25 0.58 13.03
CA ASN A 49 -9.28 0.93 14.08
C ASN A 49 -8.08 -0.04 14.18
N ALA A 50 -7.97 -1.03 13.30
CA ALA A 50 -6.99 -2.11 13.35
C ALA A 50 -5.73 -1.87 12.51
N LEU A 51 -5.67 -0.80 11.70
CA LEU A 51 -4.45 -0.48 10.96
C LEU A 51 -3.29 -0.20 11.91
N SER A 52 -2.14 -0.81 11.64
CA SER A 52 -0.91 -0.63 12.40
C SER A 52 0.16 0.09 11.58
N VAL A 53 1.12 0.73 12.24
CA VAL A 53 2.22 1.45 11.60
C VAL A 53 3.03 0.58 10.63
N PRO A 54 3.44 -0.66 10.97
CA PRO A 54 4.21 -1.52 10.06
C PRO A 54 3.43 -1.85 8.78
N ILE A 55 2.14 -2.14 8.91
CA ILE A 55 1.27 -2.45 7.76
C ILE A 55 1.04 -1.22 6.89
N LEU A 56 0.80 -0.04 7.50
CA LEU A 56 0.69 1.22 6.76
C LEU A 56 1.93 1.49 5.91
N ILE A 57 3.13 1.39 6.51
CA ILE A 57 4.39 1.61 5.80
C ILE A 57 4.54 0.63 4.64
N ASP A 58 4.27 -0.66 4.86
CA ASP A 58 4.47 -1.67 3.83
C ASP A 58 3.45 -1.56 2.68
N ILE A 59 2.21 -1.14 2.96
CA ILE A 59 1.23 -0.78 1.93
C ILE A 59 1.75 0.40 1.11
N ILE A 60 2.23 1.48 1.74
CA ILE A 60 2.75 2.66 1.00
C ILE A 60 3.93 2.26 0.11
N LYS A 61 4.83 1.40 0.60
CA LYS A 61 5.93 0.83 -0.21
C LYS A 61 5.41 0.01 -1.39
N CYS A 62 4.33 -0.73 -1.20
CA CYS A 62 3.68 -1.48 -2.27
C CYS A 62 3.07 -0.56 -3.32
N VAL A 63 2.40 0.51 -2.90
CA VAL A 63 1.80 1.49 -3.82
C VAL A 63 2.89 2.19 -4.65
N ALA A 64 4.01 2.52 -4.03
CA ALA A 64 5.15 3.12 -4.73
C ALA A 64 5.70 2.23 -5.85
N SER A 65 5.64 0.90 -5.73
CA SER A 65 6.21 -0.02 -6.74
C SER A 65 5.43 -0.09 -8.05
N PHE A 66 4.15 0.28 -8.06
CA PHE A 66 3.33 0.33 -9.29
C PHE A 66 2.85 1.76 -9.64
N PHE A 67 3.31 2.78 -8.89
CA PHE A 67 2.83 4.15 -9.03
C PHE A 67 3.01 4.71 -10.45
N ILE A 68 4.13 4.40 -11.10
CA ILE A 68 4.44 4.90 -12.44
C ILE A 68 3.50 4.33 -13.49
N ASP A 69 3.20 3.03 -13.40
CA ASP A 69 2.37 2.33 -14.37
C ASP A 69 0.87 2.61 -14.17
N GLU A 70 0.42 2.77 -12.92
CA GLU A 70 -1.01 2.90 -12.57
C GLU A 70 -1.25 4.07 -11.59
N MET A 71 -0.84 5.26 -12.00
CA MET A 71 -0.85 6.47 -11.15
C MET A 71 -2.22 6.80 -10.54
N ASP A 72 -3.30 6.78 -11.32
CA ASP A 72 -4.66 7.06 -10.83
C ASP A 72 -5.07 6.08 -9.71
N LEU A 73 -4.78 4.80 -9.90
CA LEU A 73 -5.07 3.77 -8.90
C LEU A 73 -4.19 3.94 -7.66
N ALA A 74 -2.92 4.24 -7.83
CA ALA A 74 -1.98 4.46 -6.75
C ALA A 74 -2.36 5.67 -5.89
N VAL A 75 -2.76 6.79 -6.51
CA VAL A 75 -3.28 7.98 -5.82
C VAL A 75 -4.55 7.63 -5.04
N LYS A 76 -5.48 6.86 -5.62
CA LYS A 76 -6.69 6.41 -4.92
C LYS A 76 -6.37 5.57 -3.68
N TYR A 77 -5.34 4.72 -3.71
CA TYR A 77 -4.91 3.99 -2.52
C TYR A 77 -4.40 4.93 -1.42
N LEU A 78 -3.51 5.86 -1.77
CA LEU A 78 -2.98 6.83 -0.80
C LEU A 78 -4.09 7.68 -0.19
N GLU A 79 -5.00 8.19 -1.03
CA GLU A 79 -6.14 9.00 -0.60
C GLU A 79 -7.04 8.22 0.37
N ASN A 80 -7.40 6.98 0.05
CA ASN A 80 -8.27 6.18 0.93
C ASN A 80 -7.56 5.73 2.21
N LEU A 81 -6.23 5.54 2.21
CA LEU A 81 -5.49 5.31 3.45
C LEU A 81 -5.63 6.48 4.44
N THR A 82 -5.64 7.73 3.95
CA THR A 82 -5.83 8.90 4.83
C THR A 82 -7.21 8.93 5.51
N LYS A 83 -8.20 8.22 4.94
CA LYS A 83 -9.57 8.13 5.46
C LYS A 83 -9.74 7.01 6.50
N VAL A 84 -8.72 6.18 6.73
CA VAL A 84 -8.77 5.12 7.76
C VAL A 84 -8.84 5.78 9.15
N PRO A 85 -9.78 5.39 10.02
CA PRO A 85 -9.79 5.85 11.40
C PRO A 85 -8.42 5.65 12.07
N ARG A 86 -7.98 6.63 12.87
CA ARG A 86 -6.65 6.67 13.51
C ARG A 86 -5.46 6.91 12.57
N PHE A 87 -5.65 7.16 11.28
CA PHE A 87 -4.54 7.50 10.37
C PHE A 87 -3.65 8.62 10.93
N GLY A 88 -4.24 9.72 11.41
CA GLY A 88 -3.47 10.81 12.03
C GLY A 88 -2.61 10.38 13.22
N VAL A 89 -3.12 9.47 14.07
CA VAL A 89 -2.36 8.91 15.20
C VAL A 89 -1.21 8.03 14.68
N LEU A 90 -1.45 7.22 13.64
CA LEU A 90 -0.40 6.39 13.05
C LEU A 90 0.73 7.25 12.49
N ILE A 91 0.42 8.37 11.83
CA ILE A 91 1.42 9.32 11.33
C ILE A 91 2.22 9.93 12.49
N MET A 92 1.57 10.31 13.60
CA MET A 92 2.25 10.80 14.79
C MET A 92 3.15 9.75 15.45
N CYS A 93 2.82 8.47 15.34
CA CYS A 93 3.62 7.36 15.86
C CYS A 93 4.77 6.93 14.93
N LEU A 94 4.91 7.52 13.74
CA LEU A 94 6.03 7.22 12.86
C LEU A 94 7.33 7.76 13.46
N SER A 95 8.37 6.93 13.47
CA SER A 95 9.72 7.40 13.78
C SER A 95 10.23 8.32 12.67
N SER A 96 11.18 9.19 13.02
CA SER A 96 11.88 10.04 12.03
C SER A 96 12.57 9.21 10.94
N THR A 97 13.10 8.03 11.29
CA THR A 97 13.68 7.07 10.33
C THR A 97 12.63 6.58 9.33
N ASN A 98 11.48 6.08 9.81
CA ASN A 98 10.41 5.60 8.94
C ASN A 98 9.92 6.71 7.99
N MET A 99 9.77 7.93 8.51
CA MET A 99 9.37 9.08 7.69
C MET A 99 10.42 9.44 6.65
N SER A 100 11.71 9.47 7.03
CA SER A 100 12.81 9.74 6.10
C SER A 100 12.91 8.70 4.98
N ASP A 101 12.71 7.42 5.31
CA ASP A 101 12.75 6.33 4.33
C ASP A 101 11.59 6.42 3.34
N LEU A 102 10.39 6.76 3.80
CA LEU A 102 9.25 7.02 2.92
C LEU A 102 9.54 8.18 1.96
N LEU A 103 10.06 9.31 2.47
CA LEU A 103 10.39 10.47 1.64
C LEU A 103 11.43 10.12 0.57
N LYS A 104 12.54 9.47 0.95
CA LYS A 104 13.60 9.06 0.02
C LYS A 104 13.08 8.12 -1.08
N MET A 105 12.20 7.19 -0.71
CA MET A 105 11.57 6.28 -1.67
C MET A 105 10.72 7.05 -2.68
N TRP A 106 9.84 7.93 -2.20
CA TRP A 106 8.94 8.71 -3.06
C TRP A 106 9.70 9.70 -3.95
N ASP A 107 10.77 10.33 -3.46
CA ASP A 107 11.67 11.13 -4.31
C ASP A 107 12.24 10.30 -5.47
N GLY A 108 12.56 9.02 -5.22
CA GLY A 108 12.98 8.08 -6.26
C GLY A 108 11.90 7.85 -7.32
N VAL A 109 10.66 7.58 -6.87
CA VAL A 109 9.50 7.39 -7.75
C VAL A 109 9.28 8.62 -8.62
N PHE A 110 9.25 9.82 -8.04
CA PHE A 110 9.01 11.06 -8.79
C PHE A 110 10.15 11.39 -9.76
N ARG A 111 11.42 11.18 -9.38
CA ARG A 111 12.55 11.36 -10.31
C ARG A 111 12.48 10.40 -11.50
N SER A 112 11.98 9.19 -11.30
CA SER A 112 11.75 8.25 -12.39
C SER A 112 10.56 8.69 -13.26
N ALA A 113 9.46 9.15 -12.66
CA ALA A 113 8.29 9.67 -13.38
C ALA A 113 8.66 10.83 -14.32
N SER A 114 9.46 11.79 -13.84
CA SER A 114 9.89 12.95 -14.64
C SER A 114 10.70 12.58 -15.87
N ARG A 115 11.44 11.46 -15.83
CA ARG A 115 12.22 10.95 -16.97
C ARG A 115 11.35 10.28 -18.03
N HIS A 116 10.17 9.77 -17.68
CA HIS A 116 9.25 9.16 -18.63
C HIS A 116 8.40 10.19 -19.39
N LEU A 117 8.32 11.44 -18.90
CA LEU A 117 7.60 12.55 -19.54
C LEU A 117 8.47 13.39 -20.50
N THR A 118 9.74 13.04 -20.68
CA THR A 118 10.71 13.78 -21.52
C THR A 118 11.02 13.10 -22.87
N VAL A 119 10.20 12.14 -23.31
CA VAL A 119 10.30 11.48 -24.62
C VAL A 119 9.07 11.77 -25.46
#